data_AF-A0A2F0ACU4-F1
#
_entry.id   AF-A0A2F0ACU4-F1
#
_cell.length_a   1.000
_cell.length_b   1.000
_cell.length_c   1.000
_cell.angle_alpha   90.00
_cell.angle_beta   90.00
_cell.angle_gamma   90.00
#
_symmetry.space_group_name_H-M   'P 1'
#
loop_
_entity.id
_entity.type
_entity.pdbx_description
1 polymer ?
#
loop_
_entity_poly.entity_id
_entity_poly.type
_entity_poly.pdbx_seq_one_letter_code
_entity_poly.pdbx_strand_id
1 'polypeptide(L)'
;MKNLMFEPIIERLLSYQRLFANNSKSIIEYIQNFLKNFNQYLNLYFNKIRYKIEFKHECYLLGQYLGNVDSKKYDLSHDKEFLSMIEKIKFTKEQISRNEIEISKLSNMKL
;
A
#
# COMPACT_ATOMS: atom_id res chain seq x y z
N MET A 1 51.84 -27.04 -26.02
CA MET A 1 51.45 -26.32 -24.78
C MET A 1 50.63 -25.09 -25.16
N LYS A 2 49.30 -25.19 -25.23
CA LYS A 2 48.44 -24.05 -25.59
C LYS A 2 47.02 -24.17 -25.01
N ASN A 3 46.90 -24.61 -23.75
CA ASN A 3 45.62 -24.72 -23.06
C ASN A 3 45.44 -23.74 -21.88
N LEU A 4 46.51 -23.09 -21.40
CA LEU A 4 46.48 -22.22 -20.21
C LEU A 4 45.89 -20.82 -20.43
N MET A 5 45.81 -20.33 -21.67
CA MET A 5 45.35 -18.95 -21.93
C MET A 5 43.81 -18.82 -22.00
N PHE A 6 43.10 -19.92 -22.28
CA PHE A 6 41.64 -19.94 -22.34
C PHE A 6 40.96 -20.23 -21.00
N GLU A 7 41.62 -20.98 -20.10
CA GLU A 7 41.15 -21.23 -18.72
C GLU A 7 40.72 -19.95 -17.99
N PRO A 8 41.55 -18.89 -17.88
CA PRO A 8 41.16 -17.69 -17.15
C PRO A 8 40.03 -16.89 -17.82
N ILE A 9 39.85 -17.04 -19.14
CA ILE A 9 38.75 -16.39 -19.89
C ILE A 9 37.45 -17.16 -19.65
N ILE A 10 37.50 -18.49 -19.69
CA ILE A 10 36.35 -19.38 -19.43
C ILE A 10 35.90 -19.25 -17.97
N GLU A 11 36.82 -19.21 -17.02
CA GLU A 11 36.50 -19.00 -15.60
C GLU A 11 35.84 -17.65 -15.35
N ARG A 12 36.27 -16.58 -16.03
CA ARG A 12 35.60 -15.28 -15.98
C ARG A 12 34.21 -15.32 -16.60
N LEU A 13 34.03 -16.01 -17.73
CA LEU A 13 32.71 -16.17 -18.35
C LEU A 13 31.74 -16.91 -17.41
N LEU A 14 32.20 -18.00 -16.78
CA LEU A 14 31.41 -18.75 -15.80
C LEU A 14 31.10 -17.92 -14.55
N SER A 15 32.02 -17.07 -14.10
CA SER A 15 31.79 -16.18 -12.95
C SER A 15 30.77 -15.09 -13.28
N TYR A 16 30.84 -14.48 -14.48
CA TYR A 16 29.81 -13.56 -14.95
C TYR A 16 28.45 -14.25 -15.11
N GLN A 17 28.42 -15.47 -15.66
CA GLN A 17 27.19 -16.26 -15.77
C GLN A 17 26.57 -16.54 -14.40
N ARG A 18 27.38 -16.86 -13.37
CA ARG A 18 26.90 -17.06 -11.99
C ARG A 18 26.37 -15.77 -11.37
N LEU A 19 27.05 -14.63 -11.57
CA LEU A 19 26.58 -13.31 -11.12
C LEU A 19 25.24 -12.95 -11.76
N PHE A 20 25.11 -13.14 -13.07
CA PHE A 20 23.85 -12.93 -13.79
C PHE A 20 22.75 -13.88 -13.32
N ALA A 21 23.05 -15.17 -13.14
CA ALA A 21 22.09 -16.15 -12.64
C ALA A 21 21.60 -15.79 -11.24
N ASN A 22 22.49 -15.43 -10.32
CA ASN A 22 22.13 -15.04 -8.95
C ASN A 22 21.29 -13.76 -8.92
N ASN A 23 21.67 -12.74 -9.69
CA ASN A 23 20.89 -11.49 -9.79
C ASN A 23 19.53 -11.73 -10.47
N SER A 24 19.48 -12.56 -11.51
CA SER A 24 18.23 -12.89 -12.20
C SER A 24 17.27 -13.68 -11.30
N LYS A 25 17.78 -14.58 -10.46
CA LYS A 25 16.96 -15.38 -9.55
C LYS A 25 16.22 -14.50 -8.55
N SER A 26 16.92 -13.53 -7.95
CA SER A 26 16.34 -12.50 -7.10
C SER A 26 15.23 -11.74 -7.82
N ILE A 27 15.49 -11.24 -9.04
CA ILE A 27 14.49 -10.50 -9.83
C ILE A 27 13.26 -11.37 -10.16
N ILE A 28 13.48 -12.64 -10.52
CA ILE A 28 12.41 -13.59 -10.85
C ILE A 28 11.55 -13.89 -9.63
N GLU A 29 12.15 -14.11 -8.46
CA GLU A 29 11.42 -14.34 -7.20
C GLU A 29 10.56 -13.12 -6.83
N TYR A 30 11.09 -11.91 -7.02
CA TYR A 30 10.33 -10.68 -6.84
C TYR A 30 9.12 -10.58 -7.78
N ILE A 31 9.32 -10.84 -9.09
CA ILE A 31 8.24 -10.80 -10.09
C ILE A 31 7.18 -11.88 -9.79
N GLN A 32 7.61 -13.08 -9.42
CA GLN A 32 6.69 -14.18 -9.08
C GLN A 32 5.85 -13.83 -7.84
N ASN A 33 6.45 -13.24 -6.81
CA ASN A 33 5.71 -12.78 -5.62
C ASN A 33 4.75 -11.64 -5.95
N PHE A 34 5.13 -10.71 -6.83
CA PHE A 34 4.25 -9.65 -7.29
C PHE A 34 3.04 -10.22 -8.05
N LEU A 35 3.26 -11.13 -9.01
CA LEU A 35 2.18 -11.78 -9.76
C LEU A 35 1.27 -12.61 -8.85
N LYS A 36 1.83 -13.35 -7.89
CA LYS A 36 1.08 -14.16 -6.93
C LYS A 36 0.13 -13.31 -6.07
N ASN A 37 0.57 -12.10 -5.70
CA ASN A 37 -0.19 -11.18 -4.85
C ASN A 37 -0.88 -10.05 -5.64
N PHE A 38 -0.84 -10.08 -6.97
CA PHE A 38 -1.29 -8.99 -7.83
C PHE A 38 -2.74 -8.57 -7.57
N ASN A 39 -3.64 -9.56 -7.45
CA ASN A 39 -5.05 -9.33 -7.15
C ASN A 39 -5.24 -8.64 -5.80
N GLN A 40 -4.43 -9.00 -4.80
CA GLN A 40 -4.48 -8.40 -3.48
C GLN A 40 -3.96 -6.96 -3.50
N TYR A 41 -2.86 -6.70 -4.22
CA TYR A 41 -2.36 -5.34 -4.45
C TYR A 41 -3.39 -4.45 -5.11
N LEU A 42 -4.04 -4.92 -6.18
CA LEU A 42 -5.10 -4.18 -6.86
C LEU A 42 -6.27 -3.88 -5.92
N ASN A 43 -6.76 -4.89 -5.19
CA ASN A 43 -7.86 -4.72 -4.26
C ASN A 43 -7.56 -3.66 -3.18
N LEU A 44 -6.38 -3.75 -2.56
CA LEU A 44 -5.94 -2.79 -1.55
C LEU A 44 -5.76 -1.38 -2.13
N TYR A 45 -5.23 -1.27 -3.34
CA TYR A 45 -5.08 -0.01 -4.04
C TYR A 45 -6.43 0.66 -4.34
N PHE A 46 -7.40 -0.10 -4.87
CA PHE A 46 -8.77 0.41 -5.09
C PHE A 46 -9.45 0.80 -3.79
N ASN A 47 -9.32 -0.01 -2.73
CA ASN A 47 -9.83 0.32 -1.40
C ASN A 47 -9.19 1.60 -0.86
N LYS A 48 -7.90 1.83 -1.12
CA LYS A 48 -7.19 3.05 -0.69
C LYS A 48 -7.78 4.29 -1.35
N ILE A 49 -8.06 4.22 -2.65
CA ILE A 49 -8.71 5.30 -3.37
C ILE A 49 -10.13 5.52 -2.83
N ARG A 50 -10.91 4.43 -2.69
CA ARG A 50 -12.29 4.48 -2.18
C ARG A 50 -12.36 5.18 -0.83
N TYR A 51 -11.60 4.72 0.15
CA TYR A 51 -11.66 5.31 1.50
C TYR A 51 -11.15 6.75 1.55
N LYS A 52 -10.20 7.14 0.70
CA LYS A 52 -9.78 8.56 0.59
C LYS A 52 -10.90 9.46 0.07
N ILE A 53 -11.68 8.99 -0.90
CA ILE A 53 -12.83 9.73 -1.43
C ILE A 53 -13.92 9.81 -0.37
N GLU A 54 -14.24 8.68 0.25
CA GLU A 54 -15.25 8.56 1.31
C GLU A 54 -14.93 9.48 2.49
N PHE A 55 -13.68 9.48 2.97
CA PHE A 55 -13.24 10.37 4.04
C PHE A 55 -13.42 11.85 3.71
N LYS A 56 -13.04 12.27 2.50
CA LYS A 56 -13.24 13.65 2.05
C LYS A 56 -14.72 14.03 2.01
N HIS A 57 -15.55 13.12 1.53
CA HIS A 57 -16.99 13.32 1.47
C HIS A 57 -17.61 13.44 2.88
N GLU A 58 -17.22 12.58 3.81
CA GLU A 58 -17.70 12.65 5.20
C GLU A 58 -17.26 13.94 5.91
N CYS A 59 -16.02 14.38 5.72
CA CYS A 59 -15.57 15.67 6.25
C CYS A 59 -16.34 16.85 5.63
N TYR A 60 -16.68 16.77 4.34
CA TYR A 60 -17.48 17.78 3.67
C TYR A 60 -18.90 17.86 4.26
N LEU A 61 -19.56 16.73 4.45
CA LEU A 61 -20.89 16.66 5.08
C LEU A 61 -20.87 17.20 6.51
N LEU A 62 -19.85 16.83 7.29
CA LEU A 62 -19.69 17.37 8.64
C LEU A 62 -19.50 18.90 8.63
N GLY A 63 -18.69 19.41 7.70
CA GLY A 63 -18.50 20.85 7.52
C GLY A 63 -19.79 21.58 7.17
N GLN A 64 -20.60 21.03 6.28
CA GLN A 64 -21.93 21.57 5.96
C GLN A 64 -22.86 21.56 7.18
N TYR A 65 -22.91 20.43 7.89
CA TYR A 65 -23.72 20.28 9.08
C TYR A 65 -23.35 21.34 10.12
N LEU A 66 -22.06 21.49 10.45
CA LEU A 66 -21.57 22.49 11.40
C LEU A 66 -21.81 23.93 10.93
N GLY A 67 -21.77 24.18 9.62
CA GLY A 67 -22.09 25.50 9.05
C GLY A 67 -23.57 25.88 9.19
N ASN A 68 -24.45 24.90 9.35
CA ASN A 68 -25.90 25.11 9.55
C ASN A 68 -26.31 25.15 11.03
N VAL A 69 -25.40 24.83 11.96
CA VAL A 69 -25.67 24.91 13.40
C VAL A 69 -25.71 26.38 13.82
N ASP A 70 -26.86 26.82 14.32
CA ASP A 70 -27.12 28.20 14.71
C ASP A 70 -26.20 28.66 15.87
N SER A 71 -25.77 29.92 15.88
CA SER A 71 -24.67 30.44 16.71
C SER A 71 -24.95 30.51 18.22
N LYS A 72 -26.11 30.03 18.67
CA LYS A 72 -26.38 29.83 20.10
C LYS A 72 -25.55 28.64 20.57
N LYS A 73 -25.25 28.60 21.87
CA LYS A 73 -24.40 27.58 22.52
C LYS A 73 -25.00 26.17 22.29
N TYR A 74 -24.74 25.57 21.13
CA TYR A 74 -25.28 24.29 20.70
C TYR A 74 -24.40 23.19 21.27
N ASP A 75 -25.00 22.36 22.12
CA ASP A 75 -24.30 21.24 22.72
C ASP A 75 -24.36 20.03 21.79
N LEU A 76 -23.27 19.78 21.07
CA LEU A 76 -23.13 18.66 20.14
C LEU A 76 -22.93 17.30 20.84
N SER A 77 -22.72 17.28 22.17
CA SER A 77 -22.39 16.04 22.89
C SER A 77 -23.53 15.02 22.91
N HIS A 78 -24.77 15.46 22.70
CA HIS A 78 -25.95 14.61 22.64
C HIS A 78 -26.60 14.59 21.25
N ASP A 79 -26.00 15.27 20.27
CA ASP A 79 -26.53 15.32 18.92
C ASP A 79 -26.23 14.02 18.18
N LYS A 80 -27.29 13.24 17.94
CA LYS A 80 -27.18 11.92 17.29
C LYS A 80 -26.62 12.00 15.88
N GLU A 81 -26.93 13.06 15.13
CA GLU A 81 -26.47 13.22 13.76
C GLU A 81 -24.98 13.56 13.75
N PHE A 82 -24.55 14.50 14.59
CA PHE A 82 -23.14 14.82 14.79
C PHE A 82 -22.33 13.58 15.21
N LEU A 83 -22.80 12.86 16.24
CA LEU A 83 -22.13 11.66 16.74
C LEU A 83 -22.02 10.59 15.64
N SER A 84 -23.08 10.37 14.86
CA SER A 84 -23.06 9.44 13.72
C SER A 84 -22.05 9.84 12.65
N MET A 85 -21.95 11.12 12.31
CA MET A 85 -20.95 11.63 11.36
C MET A 85 -19.52 11.41 11.87
N ILE A 86 -19.27 11.66 13.16
CA ILE A 86 -17.96 11.45 13.78
C ILE A 86 -17.59 9.97 13.82
N GLU A 87 -18.53 9.09 14.16
CA GLU A 87 -18.30 7.63 14.16
C GLU A 87 -17.93 7.12 12.76
N LYS A 88 -18.63 7.60 11.72
CA LYS A 88 -18.31 7.28 10.32
C LYS A 88 -16.90 7.73 9.94
N ILE A 89 -16.53 8.97 10.24
CA ILE A 89 -15.17 9.49 9.99
C ILE A 89 -14.11 8.65 10.71
N LYS A 90 -14.35 8.28 11.97
CA LYS A 90 -13.43 7.42 12.73
C LYS A 90 -13.28 6.05 12.06
N PHE A 91 -14.39 5.43 11.70
CA PHE A 91 -14.40 4.14 11.01
C PHE A 91 -13.62 4.22 9.69
N THR A 92 -13.89 5.21 8.84
CA THR A 92 -13.21 5.39 7.57
C THR A 92 -11.70 5.60 7.77
N LYS A 93 -11.31 6.38 8.78
CA LYS A 93 -9.90 6.58 9.14
C LYS A 93 -9.22 5.29 9.59
N GLU A 94 -9.88 4.45 10.37
CA GLU A 94 -9.37 3.13 10.74
C GLU A 94 -9.18 2.24 9.52
N GLN A 95 -10.13 2.24 8.58
CA GLN A 95 -10.01 1.45 7.35
C GLN A 95 -8.83 1.90 6.48
N ILE A 96 -8.58 3.21 6.38
CA ILE A 96 -7.39 3.75 5.71
C ILE A 96 -6.13 3.22 6.38
N SER A 97 -6.04 3.31 7.72
CA SER A 97 -4.87 2.86 8.47
C SER A 97 -4.61 1.35 8.31
N ARG A 98 -5.67 0.52 8.40
CA ARG A 98 -5.57 -0.93 8.19
C ARG A 98 -5.05 -1.25 6.78
N ASN A 99 -5.58 -0.57 5.77
CA ASN A 99 -5.17 -0.78 4.38
C ASN A 99 -3.71 -0.34 4.15
N GLU A 100 -3.27 0.77 4.74
CA GLU A 100 -1.86 1.19 4.69
C GLU A 100 -0.92 0.18 5.36
N ILE A 101 -1.33 -0.38 6.50
CA ILE A 101 -0.59 -1.46 7.17
C ILE A 101 -0.51 -2.70 6.27
N GLU A 102 -1.61 -3.12 5.66
CA GLU A 102 -1.63 -4.31 4.78
C GLU A 102 -0.78 -4.13 3.53
N ILE A 103 -0.85 -2.96 2.87
CA ILE A 103 0.03 -2.62 1.75
C ILE A 103 1.49 -2.67 2.18
N SER A 104 1.82 -2.12 3.35
CA SER A 104 3.20 -2.14 3.87
C SER A 104 3.72 -3.56 4.13
N LYS A 105 2.84 -4.46 4.61
CA LYS A 105 3.17 -5.88 4.84
C LYS A 105 3.46 -6.61 3.53
N LEU A 106 2.64 -6.37 2.50
CA LEU A 106 2.85 -6.95 1.17
C LEU A 106 4.12 -6.41 0.52
N SER A 107 4.42 -5.12 0.66
CA SER A 107 5.65 -4.52 0.12
C SER A 107 6.91 -4.96 0.90
N ASN A 108 6.77 -5.29 2.18
CA ASN A 108 7.85 -5.79 3.05
C ASN A 108 8.06 -7.30 2.97
N MET A 109 7.36 -8.03 2.09
CA MET A 109 7.80 -9.36 1.66
C MET A 109 9.08 -9.20 0.83
N LYS A 110 10.19 -8.97 1.54
CA LYS A 110 11.52 -8.85 0.96
C LYS A 110 11.96 -10.17 0.33
N LEU A 111 12.61 -10.01 -0.82
CA LEU A 111 13.78 -10.75 -1.30
C LEU A 111 14.65 -11.35 -0.19
#